data_AF-A0AAP3EKU4-F1
#
_entry.id   AF-A0AAP3EKU4-F1
#
_cell.length_a   1.000
_cell.length_b   1.000
_cell.length_c   1.000
_cell.angle_alpha   90.00
_cell.angle_beta   90.00
_cell.angle_gamma   90.00
#
_symmetry.space_group_name_H-M   'P 1'
#
loop_
_entity.id
_entity.type
_entity.pdbx_description
1 polymer ?
#
loop_
_entity_poly.entity_id
_entity_poly.type
_entity_poly.pdbx_seq_one_letter_code
_entity_poly.pdbx_strand_id
1 'polypeptide(L)'
;MVTFETVMEIKILHKQGMSSRAIARELGISRNTVKRYLQAKSEPPKYTPRPAVASLLDEYRDYIRQRIADAHPYKIPATVIAREI
;
A
#
# COMPACT_ATOMS: atom_id res chain seq x y z
N MET A 1 -5.06 0.28 11.95
CA MET A 1 -4.52 -0.93 11.28
C MET A 1 -5.50 -2.07 11.57
N VAL A 2 -5.85 -2.94 10.62
CA VAL A 2 -6.75 -4.08 10.91
C VAL A 2 -5.90 -5.22 11.46
N THR A 3 -6.21 -5.69 12.67
CA THR A 3 -5.47 -6.77 13.34
C THR A 3 -5.96 -8.14 12.89
N PHE A 4 -5.19 -9.20 13.19
CA PHE A 4 -5.61 -10.57 12.92
C PHE A 4 -6.92 -10.93 13.64
N GLU A 5 -7.10 -10.43 14.86
CA GLU A 5 -8.32 -10.60 15.66
C GLU A 5 -9.54 -10.04 14.94
N THR A 6 -9.47 -8.80 14.45
CA THR A 6 -10.56 -8.19 13.68
C THR A 6 -10.87 -8.99 12.41
N VAL A 7 -9.86 -9.55 11.74
CA VAL A 7 -10.07 -10.41 10.56
C VAL A 7 -10.79 -11.71 10.92
N MET A 8 -10.44 -12.33 12.05
CA MET A 8 -11.11 -13.52 12.53
C MET A 8 -12.56 -13.22 12.92
N GLU A 9 -12.79 -12.10 13.60
CA GLU A 9 -14.12 -11.65 14.01
C GLU A 9 -15.03 -11.39 12.80
N ILE A 10 -14.53 -10.73 11.75
CA ILE A 10 -15.23 -10.58 10.46
C ILE A 10 -15.70 -11.95 9.92
N LYS A 11 -14.82 -12.97 9.96
CA LYS A 11 -15.14 -14.31 9.45
C LYS A 11 -16.15 -15.04 10.32
N ILE A 12 -16.07 -14.89 11.64
CA ILE A 12 -17.02 -15.49 12.59
C ILE A 12 -18.41 -14.89 12.38
N LEU A 13 -18.53 -13.56 12.37
CA LEU A 13 -19.81 -12.85 12.20
C LEU A 13 -20.45 -13.18 10.84
N HIS A 14 -19.64 -13.31 9.79
CA HIS A 14 -20.14 -13.73 8.48
C HIS A 14 -20.63 -15.19 8.47
N LYS A 15 -19.94 -16.11 9.15
CA LYS A 15 -20.40 -17.49 9.32
C LYS A 15 -21.70 -17.59 10.13
N GLN A 16 -21.94 -16.64 11.05
CA GLN A 16 -23.20 -16.50 11.77
C GLN A 16 -24.35 -15.92 10.91
N GLY A 17 -24.11 -15.65 9.63
CA GLY A 17 -25.12 -15.18 8.68
C GLY A 17 -25.28 -13.66 8.61
N MET A 18 -24.41 -12.88 9.29
CA MET A 18 -24.48 -11.43 9.21
C MET A 18 -24.04 -10.92 7.83
N SER A 19 -24.77 -9.92 7.31
CA SER A 19 -24.38 -9.24 6.08
C SER A 19 -23.10 -8.42 6.25
N SER A 20 -22.33 -8.22 5.18
CA SER A 20 -21.12 -7.38 5.25
C SER A 20 -21.38 -5.94 5.71
N ARG A 21 -22.61 -5.42 5.51
CA ARG A 21 -23.02 -4.09 6.02
C ARG A 21 -23.22 -4.11 7.54
N ALA A 22 -23.83 -5.17 8.07
CA ALA A 22 -24.02 -5.34 9.50
C ALA A 22 -22.67 -5.46 10.21
N ILE A 23 -21.77 -6.31 9.69
CA ILE A 23 -20.40 -6.49 10.22
C ILE A 23 -19.61 -5.17 10.20
N ALA A 24 -19.71 -4.39 9.13
CA ALA A 24 -19.04 -3.09 9.02
C ALA A 24 -19.49 -2.11 10.10
N ARG A 25 -20.80 -2.08 10.39
CA ARG A 25 -21.38 -1.23 11.43
C ARG A 25 -20.99 -1.71 12.83
N GLU A 26 -20.98 -3.02 13.05
CA GLU A 26 -20.61 -3.64 14.33
C GLU A 26 -19.15 -3.36 14.69
N LEU A 27 -18.25 -3.59 13.74
CA LEU A 27 -16.80 -3.46 13.95
C LEU A 27 -16.26 -2.05 13.70
N GLY A 28 -17.10 -1.10 13.29
CA GLY A 28 -16.68 0.28 12.99
C GLY A 28 -15.69 0.42 11.82
N ILE A 29 -15.68 -0.53 10.88
CA ILE A 29 -14.75 -0.55 9.72
C ILE A 29 -15.50 -0.40 8.40
N SER A 30 -14.79 0.04 7.36
CA SER A 30 -15.41 0.20 6.04
C SER A 30 -15.95 -1.13 5.49
N ARG A 31 -17.10 -1.08 4.81
CA ARG A 31 -17.66 -2.23 4.07
C ARG A 31 -16.65 -2.84 3.10
N ASN A 32 -15.80 -2.02 2.48
CA ASN A 32 -14.76 -2.47 1.55
C ASN A 32 -13.70 -3.32 2.28
N THR A 33 -13.35 -2.94 3.50
CA THR A 33 -12.46 -3.70 4.38
C THR A 33 -13.06 -5.07 4.70
N VAL A 34 -14.33 -5.11 5.13
CA VAL A 34 -15.06 -6.37 5.39
C VAL A 34 -15.05 -7.26 4.14
N LYS A 35 -15.47 -6.72 2.99
CA LYS A 35 -15.49 -7.46 1.71
C LYS A 35 -14.11 -8.03 1.36
N ARG A 36 -13.06 -7.23 1.49
CA ARG A 36 -11.67 -7.64 1.20
C ARG A 36 -11.25 -8.83 2.07
N TYR A 37 -11.54 -8.79 3.37
CA TYR A 37 -11.14 -9.85 4.30
C TYR A 37 -12.01 -11.10 4.26
N LEU A 38 -13.25 -10.99 3.79
CA LEU A 38 -14.08 -12.16 3.46
C LEU A 38 -13.60 -12.89 2.22
N GLN A 39 -13.06 -12.17 1.24
CA GLN A 39 -12.48 -12.75 0.01
C GLN A 39 -11.04 -13.26 0.21
N ALA A 40 -10.31 -12.70 1.17
CA ALA A 40 -8.95 -13.12 1.46
C ALA A 40 -8.91 -14.53 2.09
N LYS A 41 -7.98 -15.37 1.62
CA LYS A 41 -7.66 -16.65 2.25
C LYS A 41 -7.27 -16.42 3.71
N SER A 42 -7.45 -17.44 4.56
CA SER A 42 -7.21 -17.38 6.02
C SER A 42 -5.75 -17.23 6.45
N GLU A 43 -4.95 -16.60 5.61
CA GLU A 43 -3.61 -16.21 5.96
C GLU A 43 -3.65 -14.89 6.75
N PRO A 44 -2.78 -14.75 7.77
CA PRO A 44 -2.65 -13.49 8.47
C PRO A 44 -2.27 -12.37 7.48
N PRO A 45 -2.73 -11.13 7.70
CA PRO A 45 -2.37 -10.00 6.84
C PRO A 45 -0.85 -9.80 6.89
N LYS A 46 -0.13 -10.38 5.94
CA LYS A 46 1.30 -10.13 5.73
C LYS A 46 1.43 -8.81 5.01
N TYR A 47 2.15 -7.87 5.62
CA TYR A 47 2.59 -6.68 4.92
C TYR A 47 3.58 -7.09 3.84
N THR A 48 3.11 -7.23 2.60
CA THR A 48 3.99 -7.43 1.46
C THR A 48 4.49 -6.07 1.00
N PRO A 49 5.77 -5.96 0.60
CA PRO A 49 6.25 -4.79 -0.10
C PRO A 49 5.30 -4.49 -1.27
N ARG A 50 4.93 -3.23 -1.44
CA ARG A 50 4.12 -2.84 -2.60
C ARG A 50 4.88 -3.28 -3.86
N PRO A 51 4.19 -3.88 -4.84
CA PRO A 51 4.83 -4.17 -6.12
C PRO A 51 5.46 -2.88 -6.65
N ALA A 52 6.69 -2.96 -7.13
CA ALA A 52 7.35 -1.82 -7.75
C ALA A 52 6.50 -1.41 -8.96
N VAL A 53 5.88 -0.24 -8.86
CA VAL A 53 5.17 0.38 -9.97
C VAL A 53 6.20 1.17 -10.77
N ALA A 54 6.13 1.09 -12.10
CA ALA A 54 6.95 1.93 -12.96
C ALA A 54 6.77 3.41 -12.57
N SER A 55 7.86 4.05 -12.20
CA SER A 55 7.94 5.46 -11.93
C SER A 55 8.22 6.22 -13.22
N LEU A 56 7.67 7.43 -13.35
CA LEU A 56 8.04 8.35 -14.43
C LEU A 56 9.57 8.60 -14.47
N LEU A 57 10.23 8.50 -13.31
CA LEU A 57 11.67 8.69 -13.19
C LEU A 57 12.50 7.45 -13.55
N ASP A 58 11.87 6.30 -13.83
CA ASP A 58 12.61 5.07 -14.14
C ASP A 58 13.40 5.22 -15.45
N GLU A 59 12.87 5.96 -16.43
CA GLU A 59 13.55 6.27 -17.70
C GLU A 59 14.81 7.12 -17.49
N TYR A 60 14.81 7.99 -16.48
CA TYR A 60 15.89 8.95 -16.21
C TYR A 60 16.85 8.50 -15.09
N ARG A 61 16.69 7.28 -14.58
CA ARG A 61 17.33 6.83 -13.34
C ARG A 61 18.85 6.88 -13.40
N ASP A 62 19.41 6.48 -14.53
CA ASP A 62 20.87 6.46 -14.73
C ASP A 62 21.41 7.88 -14.92
N TYR A 63 20.70 8.73 -15.65
CA TYR A 63 21.03 10.15 -15.80
C TYR A 63 21.07 10.86 -14.44
N ILE A 64 20.02 10.70 -13.62
CA ILE A 64 19.92 11.35 -12.31
C ILE A 64 21.09 10.92 -11.41
N ARG A 65 21.44 9.63 -11.41
CA ARG A 65 22.56 9.09 -10.62
C ARG A 65 23.89 9.69 -11.05
N GLN A 66 24.15 9.71 -12.35
CA GLN A 66 25.39 10.26 -12.91
C GLN A 66 25.49 11.76 -12.61
N ARG A 67 24.40 12.51 -12.83
CA ARG A 67 24.33 13.94 -12.59
C ARG A 67 24.64 14.32 -11.14
N ILE A 68 24.15 13.54 -10.17
CA ILE A 68 24.43 13.72 -8.75
C ILE A 68 25.90 13.42 -8.44
N ALA A 69 26.47 12.37 -9.05
CA ALA A 69 27.87 12.01 -8.86
C ALA A 69 28.82 13.09 -9.41
N ASP A 70 28.54 13.60 -10.61
CA ASP A 70 29.38 14.61 -11.29
C ASP A 70 29.42 15.94 -10.54
N ALA A 71 28.35 16.29 -9.82
CA ALA A 71 28.31 17.52 -9.05
C ALA A 71 28.91 17.42 -7.65
N HIS A 72 29.29 16.22 -7.20
CA HIS A 72 29.95 16.06 -5.90
C HIS A 72 31.23 16.92 -5.84
N PRO A 73 31.46 17.70 -4.76
CA PRO A 73 30.82 17.68 -3.45
C PRO A 73 29.57 18.57 -3.30
N TYR A 74 29.16 19.26 -4.34
CA TYR A 74 28.03 20.19 -4.31
C TYR A 74 26.69 19.46 -4.50
N LYS A 75 25.72 19.82 -3.68
CA LYS A 75 24.37 19.25 -3.78
C LYS A 75 23.55 20.01 -4.83
N ILE A 76 23.17 19.31 -5.91
CA ILE A 76 22.22 19.86 -6.90
C ILE A 76 20.79 19.83 -6.31
N PRO A 77 20.04 20.93 -6.36
CA PRO A 77 18.62 20.92 -6.01
C PRO A 77 17.81 20.04 -6.96
N ALA A 78 16.84 19.28 -6.43
CA ALA A 78 15.98 18.41 -7.24
C ALA A 78 15.21 19.17 -8.34
N THR A 79 14.92 20.46 -8.13
CA THR A 79 14.30 21.34 -9.12
C THR A 79 15.16 21.58 -10.36
N VAL A 80 16.48 21.51 -10.24
CA VAL A 80 17.40 21.64 -11.38
C VAL A 80 17.36 20.35 -12.19
N ILE A 81 17.47 19.19 -11.53
CA ILE A 81 17.38 17.88 -12.17
C ILE A 81 16.03 17.71 -12.89
N ALA A 82 14.94 18.16 -12.26
CA ALA A 82 13.60 18.13 -12.84
C ALA A 82 13.38 19.10 -14.02
N ARG A 83 14.31 20.03 -14.30
CA ARG A 83 14.31 20.86 -15.52
C ARG A 83 15.17 20.25 -16.62
N GLU A 84 16.07 19.33 -16.27
CA GLU A 84 16.97 18.63 -17.19
C GLU A 84 16.30 17.39 -17.81
N ILE A 85 15.20 16.90 -17.21
CA ILE A 85 14.36 15.77 -17.65
C ILE A 85 12.93 16.22 -17.93
#